data_AF-A0A511X2G4-F1
#
_entry.id   AF-A0A511X2G4-F1
#
_cell.length_a   1.000
_cell.length_b   1.000
_cell.length_c   1.000
_cell.angle_alpha   90.00
_cell.angle_beta   90.00
_cell.angle_gamma   90.00
#
_symmetry.space_group_name_H-M   'P 1'
#
loop_
_entity.id
_entity.type
_entity.pdbx_description
1 polymer ?
#
loop_
_entity_poly.entity_id
_entity_poly.type
_entity_poly.pdbx_seq_one_letter_code
_entity_poly.pdbx_strand_id
1 'polypeptide(L)'
;MSRMISIKKKQYRPRVALAIVTLIILGGIIFLYQHAQKPNPIDVVQIYYETERGTLRAYPDGGEELSESMGQYLYYLQSIGEEALFSQAYQVVIEHFLEGDFIKWRTESTSVDALVDTLRIVEALQLAANRFDNDTYEDAARVYLSAIETFHNHQGIYVDFYDWEYDIKASTVHLSYQNIPIVQQLNYDKEAYHSLFISAEGQPFFSEIYDVTTGMFEKKEEVHLVDQLLVAQAYLALFQRKPDAFHQWLIDEYMTQGELKGRYNRETLQPTVEFSSLAVNGLLLEYLLLTGEDDLSRNVYKDIDSHLKKLERKGYENVHIFDYLIAVQAKEIFLSN
;
A
#
# COMPACT_ATOMS: atom_id res chain seq x y z
N MET A 1 27.64 -31.13 -84.02
CA MET A 1 27.12 -31.43 -82.67
C MET A 1 27.19 -30.16 -81.84
N SER A 2 26.06 -29.46 -81.62
CA SER A 2 26.01 -28.26 -80.79
C SER A 2 24.98 -28.49 -79.67
N ARG A 3 25.43 -28.45 -78.41
CA ARG A 3 24.58 -28.59 -77.22
C ARG A 3 24.19 -27.20 -76.73
N MET A 4 22.90 -26.87 -76.82
CA MET A 4 22.30 -25.72 -76.17
C MET A 4 21.98 -26.07 -74.70
N ILE A 5 22.51 -25.29 -73.76
CA ILE A 5 22.17 -25.38 -72.33
C ILE A 5 21.00 -24.43 -72.07
N SER A 6 19.86 -24.99 -71.66
CA SER A 6 18.66 -24.24 -71.23
C SER A 6 18.77 -23.87 -69.75
N ILE A 7 18.88 -22.57 -69.45
CA ILE A 7 18.83 -22.03 -68.08
C ILE A 7 17.35 -21.89 -67.68
N LYS A 8 16.88 -22.71 -66.73
CA LYS A 8 15.56 -22.53 -66.09
C LYS A 8 15.60 -21.31 -65.16
N LYS A 9 14.87 -20.24 -65.50
CA LYS A 9 14.61 -19.12 -64.59
C LYS A 9 13.83 -19.61 -63.37
N LYS A 10 14.40 -19.43 -62.17
CA LYS A 10 13.76 -19.73 -60.88
C LYS A 10 12.58 -18.78 -60.72
N GLN A 11 11.36 -19.30 -60.90
CA GLN A 11 10.12 -18.54 -60.80
C GLN A 11 9.90 -18.18 -59.32
N TYR A 12 10.27 -16.95 -58.94
CA TYR A 12 10.00 -16.41 -57.61
C TYR A 12 8.49 -16.45 -57.36
N ARG A 13 8.05 -17.12 -56.30
CA ARG A 13 6.63 -17.25 -55.95
C ARG A 13 6.23 -16.04 -55.09
N PRO A 14 5.57 -15.00 -55.63
CA PRO A 14 5.25 -13.77 -54.90
C PRO A 14 4.41 -14.01 -53.65
N ARG A 15 3.66 -15.12 -53.60
CA ARG A 15 2.86 -15.53 -52.44
C ARG A 15 3.70 -15.88 -51.20
N VAL A 16 4.91 -16.42 -51.38
CA VAL A 16 5.81 -16.76 -50.26
C VAL A 16 6.46 -15.51 -49.68
N ALA A 17 6.88 -14.57 -50.55
CA ALA A 17 7.42 -13.29 -50.12
C ALA A 17 6.36 -12.45 -49.38
N LEU A 18 5.12 -12.46 -49.86
CA LEU A 18 4.01 -11.75 -49.20
C LEU A 18 3.70 -12.35 -47.81
N ALA A 19 3.67 -13.68 -47.67
CA ALA A 19 3.44 -14.33 -46.38
C ALA A 19 4.52 -14.02 -45.34
N ILE A 20 5.80 -13.96 -45.75
CA ILE A 20 6.91 -13.61 -44.86
C ILE A 20 6.79 -12.15 -44.40
N VAL A 21 6.47 -11.22 -45.32
CA VAL A 21 6.26 -9.80 -44.96
C VAL A 21 5.10 -9.64 -43.99
N THR A 22 3.98 -10.35 -44.20
CA THR A 22 2.84 -10.31 -43.28
C THR A 22 3.20 -10.83 -41.89
N LEU A 23 3.98 -11.92 -41.79
CA LEU A 23 4.43 -12.46 -40.50
C LEU A 23 5.37 -11.51 -39.75
N ILE A 24 6.27 -10.82 -40.47
CA ILE A 24 7.15 -9.82 -39.88
C ILE A 24 6.35 -8.60 -39.39
N ILE A 25 5.36 -8.15 -40.15
CA ILE A 25 4.47 -7.06 -39.74
C ILE A 25 3.63 -7.48 -38.53
N LEU A 26 3.05 -8.69 -38.53
CA LEU A 26 2.29 -9.20 -37.39
C LEU A 26 3.16 -9.33 -36.13
N GLY A 27 4.37 -9.87 -36.28
CA GLY A 27 5.34 -9.99 -35.19
C GLY A 27 5.78 -8.63 -34.67
N GLY A 28 5.98 -7.65 -35.55
CA GLY A 28 6.27 -6.26 -35.19
C GLY A 28 5.10 -5.57 -34.48
N ILE A 29 3.87 -5.82 -34.91
CA ILE A 29 2.66 -5.28 -34.24
C ILE A 29 2.46 -5.93 -32.87
N ILE A 30 2.65 -7.24 -32.74
CA ILE A 30 2.58 -7.94 -31.44
C ILE A 30 3.68 -7.44 -30.50
N PHE A 31 4.91 -7.30 -31.00
CA PHE A 31 6.03 -6.75 -30.24
C PHE A 31 5.76 -5.31 -29.79
N LEU A 32 5.28 -4.45 -30.68
CA LEU A 32 4.91 -3.07 -30.35
C LEU A 32 3.71 -3.01 -29.40
N TYR A 33 2.73 -3.91 -29.52
CA TYR A 33 1.58 -3.98 -28.62
C TYR A 33 1.99 -4.45 -27.22
N GLN A 34 2.88 -5.44 -27.11
CA GLN A 34 3.44 -5.91 -25.84
C GLN A 34 4.35 -4.86 -25.18
N HIS A 35 5.17 -4.14 -25.96
CA HIS A 35 5.98 -3.02 -25.44
C HIS A 35 5.17 -1.74 -25.18
N ALA A 36 3.94 -1.64 -25.68
CA ALA A 36 3.06 -0.49 -25.43
C ALA A 36 2.19 -0.68 -24.17
N GLN A 37 2.10 -1.90 -23.63
CA GLN A 37 1.42 -2.12 -22.36
C GLN A 37 2.34 -1.69 -21.22
N LYS A 38 1.85 -0.80 -20.35
CA LYS A 38 2.52 -0.50 -19.08
C LYS A 38 2.67 -1.83 -18.30
N PRO A 39 3.76 -2.02 -17.53
CA PRO A 39 3.89 -3.21 -16.70
C PRO A 39 2.66 -3.34 -15.82
N ASN A 40 2.04 -4.52 -15.84
CA ASN A 40 0.95 -4.83 -14.92
C ASN A 40 1.54 -4.77 -13.49
N PRO A 41 0.94 -4.04 -12.53
CA PRO A 41 1.50 -3.99 -11.18
C PRO A 41 1.66 -5.36 -10.51
N ILE A 42 0.83 -6.34 -10.88
CA ILE A 42 0.98 -7.74 -10.45
C ILE A 42 2.33 -8.30 -10.94
N ASP A 43 2.65 -8.15 -12.23
CA ASP A 43 3.92 -8.63 -12.79
C ASP A 43 5.11 -7.98 -12.08
N VAL A 44 5.00 -6.69 -11.71
CA VAL A 44 6.05 -6.01 -10.96
C VAL A 44 6.24 -6.63 -9.58
N VAL A 45 5.16 -6.89 -8.85
CA VAL A 45 5.24 -7.57 -7.54
C VAL A 45 5.88 -8.94 -7.68
N GLN A 46 5.41 -9.76 -8.62
CA GLN A 46 5.87 -11.13 -8.81
C GLN A 46 7.33 -11.21 -9.29
N ILE A 47 7.76 -10.32 -10.19
CA ILE A 47 9.11 -10.34 -10.76
C ILE A 47 10.14 -9.78 -9.77
N TYR A 48 9.83 -8.66 -9.11
CA TYR A 48 10.83 -7.93 -8.33
C TYR A 48 10.78 -8.29 -6.84
N TYR A 49 9.59 -8.51 -6.28
CA TYR A 49 9.39 -8.56 -4.83
C TYR A 49 9.02 -9.95 -4.29
N GLU A 50 8.44 -10.83 -5.10
CA GLU A 50 8.04 -12.15 -4.63
C GLU A 50 9.24 -13.08 -4.44
N THR A 51 9.26 -13.80 -3.31
CA THR A 51 10.26 -14.82 -3.00
C THR A 51 9.83 -16.19 -3.56
N GLU A 52 10.71 -17.18 -3.51
CA GLU A 52 10.38 -18.56 -3.93
C GLU A 52 9.24 -19.21 -3.11
N ARG A 53 8.94 -18.66 -1.93
CA ARG A 53 7.86 -19.13 -1.04
C ARG A 53 6.61 -18.25 -1.09
N GLY A 54 6.52 -17.33 -2.05
CA GLY A 54 5.34 -16.48 -2.29
C GLY A 54 5.18 -15.28 -1.34
N THR A 55 6.05 -15.15 -0.33
CA THR A 55 6.13 -13.94 0.48
C THR A 55 6.76 -12.79 -0.30
N LEU A 56 6.66 -11.57 0.24
CA LEU A 56 7.17 -10.37 -0.41
C LEU A 56 8.35 -9.78 0.38
N ARG A 57 9.51 -9.63 -0.27
CA ARG A 57 10.65 -8.88 0.29
C ARG A 57 10.41 -7.38 0.21
N ALA A 58 10.91 -6.65 1.20
CA ALA A 58 10.79 -5.19 1.28
C ALA A 58 11.34 -4.45 0.06
N TYR A 59 12.46 -4.90 -0.52
CA TYR A 59 13.09 -4.32 -1.71
C TYR A 59 13.40 -5.40 -2.75
N PRO A 60 13.63 -5.05 -4.04
CA PRO A 60 13.94 -6.06 -5.06
C PRO A 60 15.23 -6.84 -4.81
N ASP A 61 16.20 -6.26 -4.11
CA ASP A 61 17.48 -6.87 -3.76
C ASP A 61 17.46 -7.62 -2.42
N GLY A 62 16.34 -7.58 -1.68
CA GLY A 62 16.16 -8.29 -0.40
C GLY A 62 15.47 -7.44 0.65
N GLY A 63 15.65 -7.80 1.92
CA GLY A 63 15.05 -7.11 3.06
C GLY A 63 14.03 -7.97 3.80
N GLU A 64 13.47 -7.42 4.86
CA GLU A 64 12.51 -8.14 5.71
C GLU A 64 11.24 -8.50 4.92
N GLU A 65 10.64 -9.62 5.29
CA GLU A 65 9.36 -10.07 4.76
C GLU A 65 8.30 -9.81 5.83
N LEU A 66 7.47 -8.81 5.56
CA LEU A 66 6.58 -8.17 6.53
C LEU A 66 5.12 -8.50 6.24
N SER A 67 4.30 -8.61 7.30
CA SER A 67 2.84 -8.72 7.14
C SER A 67 2.25 -7.42 6.60
N GLU A 68 2.90 -6.27 6.82
CA GLU A 68 2.60 -5.00 6.15
C GLU A 68 2.50 -5.16 4.62
N SER A 69 3.57 -5.69 4.01
CA SER A 69 3.67 -5.89 2.57
C SER A 69 2.59 -6.85 2.05
N MET A 70 2.36 -7.96 2.76
CA MET A 70 1.34 -8.94 2.39
C MET A 70 -0.07 -8.37 2.53
N GLY A 71 -0.38 -7.69 3.63
CA GLY A 71 -1.67 -7.06 3.87
C GLY A 71 -1.98 -5.97 2.84
N GLN A 72 -0.98 -5.16 2.50
CA GLN A 72 -1.12 -4.16 1.44
C GLN A 72 -1.34 -4.79 0.06
N TYR A 73 -0.68 -5.92 -0.23
CA TYR A 73 -0.90 -6.64 -1.48
C TYR A 73 -2.28 -7.29 -1.55
N LEU A 74 -2.78 -7.87 -0.45
CA LEU A 74 -4.15 -8.37 -0.34
C LEU A 74 -5.15 -7.26 -0.61
N TYR A 75 -4.97 -6.09 -0.01
CA TYR A 75 -5.82 -4.93 -0.27
C TYR A 75 -5.79 -4.55 -1.75
N TYR A 76 -4.61 -4.49 -2.36
CA TYR A 76 -4.48 -4.19 -3.79
C TYR A 76 -5.23 -5.22 -4.65
N LEU A 77 -5.01 -6.51 -4.44
CA LEU A 77 -5.63 -7.59 -5.22
C LEU A 77 -7.16 -7.59 -5.12
N GLN A 78 -7.72 -7.38 -3.93
CA GLN A 78 -9.18 -7.26 -3.80
C GLN A 78 -9.70 -6.02 -4.54
N SER A 79 -8.97 -4.90 -4.52
CA SER A 79 -9.43 -3.65 -5.14
C SER A 79 -9.58 -3.77 -6.66
N ILE A 80 -8.75 -4.59 -7.30
CA ILE A 80 -8.80 -4.87 -8.73
C ILE A 80 -9.59 -6.14 -9.09
N GLY A 81 -10.05 -6.91 -8.10
CA GLY A 81 -10.90 -8.08 -8.29
C GLY A 81 -10.17 -9.37 -8.67
N GLU A 82 -8.89 -9.49 -8.32
CA GLU A 82 -8.06 -10.66 -8.63
C GLU A 82 -8.19 -11.75 -7.55
N GLU A 83 -9.35 -12.41 -7.49
CA GLU A 83 -9.69 -13.39 -6.45
C GLU A 83 -8.68 -14.54 -6.34
N ALA A 84 -8.27 -15.12 -7.47
CA ALA A 84 -7.37 -16.27 -7.47
C ALA A 84 -6.00 -15.92 -6.86
N LEU A 85 -5.47 -14.74 -7.18
CA LEU A 85 -4.22 -14.24 -6.60
C LEU A 85 -4.41 -13.82 -5.14
N PHE A 86 -5.56 -13.21 -4.80
CA PHE A 86 -5.90 -12.87 -3.42
C PHE A 86 -5.88 -14.11 -2.54
N SER A 87 -6.55 -15.19 -2.97
CA SER A 87 -6.57 -16.46 -2.24
C SER A 87 -5.18 -17.06 -2.07
N GLN A 88 -4.31 -16.96 -3.08
CA GLN A 88 -2.94 -17.46 -3.01
C GLN A 88 -2.09 -16.64 -2.03
N ALA A 89 -2.14 -15.31 -2.14
CA ALA A 89 -1.43 -14.41 -1.23
C ALA A 89 -1.92 -14.57 0.21
N TYR A 90 -3.21 -14.82 0.43
CA TYR A 90 -3.74 -15.03 1.77
C TYR A 90 -3.30 -16.39 2.35
N GLN A 91 -3.20 -17.42 1.52
CA GLN A 91 -2.62 -18.69 1.95
C GLN A 91 -1.15 -18.53 2.38
N VAL A 92 -0.38 -17.69 1.71
CA VAL A 92 0.99 -17.33 2.13
C VAL A 92 0.98 -16.64 3.50
N VAL A 93 0.01 -15.75 3.78
CA VAL A 93 -0.16 -15.15 5.13
C VAL A 93 -0.39 -16.24 6.18
N ILE A 94 -1.29 -17.18 5.92
CA ILE A 94 -1.58 -18.30 6.83
C ILE A 94 -0.34 -19.17 7.07
N GLU A 95 0.42 -19.48 6.01
CA GLU A 95 1.56 -20.41 6.11
C GLU A 95 2.80 -19.80 6.78
N HIS A 96 2.99 -18.49 6.68
CA HIS A 96 4.24 -17.86 7.11
C HIS A 96 4.10 -16.83 8.23
N PHE A 97 2.94 -16.19 8.36
CA PHE A 97 2.72 -15.11 9.33
C PHE A 97 1.77 -15.50 10.46
N LEU A 98 0.82 -16.41 10.22
CA LEU A 98 -0.14 -16.82 11.25
C LEU A 98 0.49 -17.76 12.29
N GLU A 99 0.32 -17.43 13.56
CA GLU A 99 0.65 -18.27 14.71
C GLU A 99 -0.52 -18.27 15.69
N GLY A 100 -1.26 -19.38 15.76
CA GLY A 100 -2.55 -19.40 16.45
C GLY A 100 -3.52 -18.42 15.79
N ASP A 101 -4.01 -17.45 16.56
CA ASP A 101 -4.91 -16.39 16.07
C ASP A 101 -4.16 -15.07 15.80
N PHE A 102 -2.83 -15.04 15.91
CA PHE A 102 -2.00 -13.84 15.77
C PHE A 102 -1.25 -13.80 14.44
N ILE A 103 -1.17 -12.61 13.83
CA ILE A 103 -0.40 -12.39 12.61
C ILE A 103 0.93 -11.76 12.98
N LYS A 104 2.02 -12.52 12.92
CA LYS A 104 3.37 -11.99 13.14
C LYS A 104 3.63 -10.80 12.23
N TRP A 105 4.28 -9.75 12.75
CA TRP A 105 4.65 -8.59 11.94
C TRP A 105 5.71 -8.90 10.87
N ARG A 106 6.48 -9.98 11.07
CA ARG A 106 7.49 -10.48 10.13
C ARG A 106 7.63 -12.00 10.17
N THR A 107 8.24 -12.57 9.13
CA THR A 107 8.40 -14.03 9.05
C THR A 107 9.53 -14.62 9.90
N GLU A 108 10.55 -13.83 10.24
CA GLU A 108 11.61 -14.24 11.16
C GLU A 108 11.05 -14.51 12.57
N SER A 109 11.81 -15.21 13.42
CA SER A 109 11.38 -15.55 14.78
C SER A 109 10.91 -14.31 15.54
N THR A 110 9.60 -14.23 15.80
CA THR A 110 8.94 -13.14 16.51
C THR A 110 7.68 -13.70 17.17
N SER A 111 7.40 -13.21 18.37
CA SER A 111 6.22 -13.52 19.17
C SER A 111 5.25 -12.34 19.24
N VAL A 112 5.44 -11.36 18.35
CA VAL A 112 4.79 -10.06 18.38
C VAL A 112 4.08 -9.82 17.05
N ASP A 113 2.92 -9.17 17.10
CA ASP A 113 2.20 -8.67 15.93
C ASP A 113 2.36 -7.15 15.77
N ALA A 114 1.68 -6.57 14.79
CA ALA A 114 1.51 -5.14 14.68
C ALA A 114 0.04 -4.86 14.36
N LEU A 115 -0.62 -4.09 15.23
CA LEU A 115 -2.05 -3.81 15.12
C LEU A 115 -2.42 -3.27 13.73
N VAL A 116 -1.61 -2.35 13.19
CA VAL A 116 -1.83 -1.76 11.86
C VAL A 116 -1.86 -2.80 10.75
N ASP A 117 -1.02 -3.83 10.82
CA ASP A 117 -0.92 -4.87 9.80
C ASP A 117 -2.11 -5.83 9.90
N THR A 118 -2.45 -6.25 11.12
CA THR A 118 -3.60 -7.11 11.37
C THR A 118 -4.90 -6.40 10.97
N LEU A 119 -5.08 -5.12 11.30
CA LEU A 119 -6.25 -4.33 10.89
C LEU A 119 -6.33 -4.19 9.37
N ARG A 120 -5.20 -3.98 8.67
CA ARG A 120 -5.16 -3.92 7.20
C ARG A 120 -5.55 -5.25 6.55
N ILE A 121 -5.08 -6.37 7.10
CA ILE A 121 -5.45 -7.71 6.63
C ILE A 121 -6.93 -7.98 6.87
N VAL A 122 -7.45 -7.62 8.05
CA VAL A 122 -8.89 -7.71 8.36
C VAL A 122 -9.71 -6.91 7.35
N GLU A 123 -9.35 -5.65 7.08
CA GLU A 123 -10.07 -4.84 6.10
C GLU A 123 -10.04 -5.48 4.70
N ALA A 124 -8.87 -5.94 4.25
CA ALA A 124 -8.73 -6.59 2.95
C ALA A 124 -9.60 -7.85 2.85
N LEU A 125 -9.67 -8.67 3.92
CA LEU A 125 -10.51 -9.86 3.98
C LEU A 125 -12.01 -9.53 3.96
N GLN A 126 -12.46 -8.52 4.70
CA GLN A 126 -13.86 -8.11 4.71
C GLN A 126 -14.29 -7.54 3.34
N LEU A 127 -13.43 -6.75 2.70
CA LEU A 127 -13.67 -6.24 1.34
C LEU A 127 -13.70 -7.39 0.32
N ALA A 128 -12.78 -8.36 0.44
CA ALA A 128 -12.74 -9.54 -0.41
C ALA A 128 -13.97 -10.45 -0.21
N ALA A 129 -14.43 -10.66 1.03
CA ALA A 129 -15.63 -11.43 1.33
C ALA A 129 -16.84 -10.89 0.57
N ASN A 130 -17.04 -9.57 0.64
CA ASN A 130 -18.12 -8.88 -0.06
C ASN A 130 -17.94 -8.92 -1.59
N ARG A 131 -16.73 -8.69 -2.09
CA ARG A 131 -16.47 -8.61 -3.54
C ARG A 131 -16.55 -9.96 -4.24
N PHE A 132 -16.06 -11.01 -3.58
CA PHE A 132 -15.94 -12.35 -4.14
C PHE A 132 -17.06 -13.29 -3.69
N ASP A 133 -18.02 -12.80 -2.90
CA ASP A 133 -19.14 -13.59 -2.36
C ASP A 133 -18.64 -14.84 -1.62
N ASN A 134 -17.63 -14.64 -0.77
CA ASN A 134 -16.92 -15.72 -0.09
C ASN A 134 -16.79 -15.44 1.42
N ASP A 135 -17.76 -15.95 2.18
CA ASP A 135 -17.86 -15.79 3.64
C ASP A 135 -16.66 -16.34 4.43
N THR A 136 -15.82 -17.20 3.84
CA THR A 136 -14.63 -17.74 4.54
C THR A 136 -13.62 -16.65 4.89
N TYR A 137 -13.56 -15.58 4.10
CA TYR A 137 -12.72 -14.42 4.42
C TYR A 137 -13.29 -13.62 5.60
N GLU A 138 -14.61 -13.48 5.69
CA GLU A 138 -15.28 -12.84 6.84
C GLU A 138 -15.09 -13.68 8.12
N ASP A 139 -15.20 -15.01 8.02
CA ASP A 139 -14.92 -15.92 9.12
C ASP A 139 -13.51 -15.71 9.68
N ALA A 140 -12.51 -15.60 8.80
CA ALA A 140 -11.13 -15.36 9.23
C ALA A 140 -10.93 -13.95 9.81
N ALA A 141 -11.51 -12.92 9.19
CA ALA A 141 -11.48 -11.56 9.71
C ALA A 141 -12.01 -11.48 11.15
N ARG A 142 -13.10 -12.22 11.46
CA ARG A 142 -13.67 -12.29 12.81
C ARG A 142 -12.74 -12.94 13.83
N VAL A 143 -11.95 -13.93 13.44
CA VAL A 143 -10.94 -14.55 14.34
C VAL A 143 -9.90 -13.49 14.73
N TYR A 144 -9.37 -12.75 13.76
CA TYR A 144 -8.37 -11.71 14.01
C TYR A 144 -8.93 -10.54 14.82
N LEU A 145 -10.15 -10.10 14.53
CA LEU A 145 -10.84 -9.09 15.34
C LEU A 145 -11.01 -9.54 16.79
N SER A 146 -11.38 -10.80 17.02
CA SER A 146 -11.51 -11.35 18.37
C SER A 146 -10.18 -11.39 19.12
N ALA A 147 -9.07 -11.68 18.43
CA ALA A 147 -7.73 -11.64 19.01
C ALA A 147 -7.34 -10.19 19.39
N ILE A 148 -7.54 -9.22 18.49
CA ILE A 148 -7.31 -7.80 18.76
C ILE A 148 -8.13 -7.35 19.99
N GLU A 149 -9.43 -7.66 20.02
CA GLU A 149 -10.34 -7.29 21.11
C GLU A 149 -9.85 -7.80 22.47
N THR A 150 -9.31 -9.01 22.50
CA THR A 150 -8.86 -9.67 23.72
C THR A 150 -7.50 -9.14 24.18
N PHE A 151 -6.54 -9.03 23.27
CA PHE A 151 -5.13 -8.90 23.63
C PHE A 151 -4.62 -7.45 23.53
N HIS A 152 -5.12 -6.65 22.59
CA HIS A 152 -4.67 -5.26 22.38
C HIS A 152 -5.49 -4.24 23.18
N ASN A 153 -6.64 -4.64 23.73
CA ASN A 153 -7.51 -3.71 24.43
C ASN A 153 -6.86 -3.24 25.75
N HIS A 154 -6.72 -1.92 25.88
CA HIS A 154 -6.37 -1.18 27.08
C HIS A 154 -7.49 -0.19 27.41
N GLN A 155 -8.46 -0.62 28.22
CA GLN A 155 -9.58 0.21 28.67
C GLN A 155 -10.36 0.86 27.51
N GLY A 156 -10.58 0.12 26.43
CA GLY A 156 -11.27 0.58 25.23
C GLY A 156 -10.39 1.26 24.20
N ILE A 157 -9.08 1.42 24.44
CA ILE A 157 -8.07 1.90 23.47
C ILE A 157 -7.21 0.73 23.00
N TYR A 158 -6.92 0.62 21.70
CA TYR A 158 -6.17 -0.50 21.13
C TYR A 158 -4.70 -0.13 20.93
N VAL A 159 -3.79 -0.87 21.58
CA VAL A 159 -2.34 -0.59 21.59
C VAL A 159 -1.60 -1.30 20.45
N ASP A 160 -0.39 -0.84 20.17
CA ASP A 160 0.33 -1.13 18.92
C ASP A 160 0.63 -2.59 18.65
N PHE A 161 0.91 -3.38 19.68
CA PHE A 161 1.24 -4.79 19.54
C PHE A 161 0.87 -5.58 20.79
N TYR A 162 0.78 -6.90 20.63
CA TYR A 162 0.78 -7.88 21.69
C TYR A 162 1.87 -8.93 21.46
N ASP A 163 2.60 -9.24 22.53
CA ASP A 163 3.58 -10.31 22.60
C ASP A 163 2.95 -11.53 23.29
N TRP A 164 2.63 -12.57 22.51
CA TRP A 164 1.96 -13.78 23.02
C TRP A 164 2.90 -14.76 23.74
N GLU A 165 4.22 -14.62 23.58
CA GLU A 165 5.18 -15.44 24.34
C GLU A 165 5.27 -14.97 25.79
N TYR A 166 5.23 -13.66 26.00
CA TYR A 166 5.38 -13.04 27.32
C TYR A 166 4.08 -12.53 27.95
N ASP A 167 2.96 -12.58 27.21
CA ASP A 167 1.67 -12.01 27.62
C ASP A 167 1.78 -10.50 27.93
N ILE A 168 2.45 -9.76 27.03
CA ILE A 168 2.71 -8.32 27.19
C ILE A 168 2.06 -7.55 26.04
N LYS A 169 1.22 -6.59 26.37
CA LYS A 169 0.72 -5.60 25.41
C LYS A 169 1.58 -4.33 25.44
N ALA A 170 1.69 -3.64 24.31
CA ALA A 170 2.37 -2.35 24.24
C ALA A 170 1.78 -1.32 25.22
N SER A 171 2.60 -0.37 25.66
CA SER A 171 2.13 0.81 26.41
C SER A 171 1.82 2.00 25.50
N THR A 172 2.05 1.86 24.19
CA THR A 172 1.94 2.93 23.21
C THR A 172 0.80 2.70 22.23
N VAL A 173 0.29 3.81 21.71
CA VAL A 173 -0.68 3.91 20.64
C VAL A 173 -0.11 4.88 19.61
N HIS A 174 0.37 4.35 18.50
CA HIS A 174 0.61 5.10 17.29
C HIS A 174 -0.74 5.39 16.65
N LEU A 175 -1.07 6.67 16.50
CA LEU A 175 -2.34 7.06 15.89
C LEU A 175 -2.42 6.66 14.41
N SER A 176 -1.27 6.54 13.73
CA SER A 176 -1.20 6.02 12.35
C SER A 176 -1.56 4.54 12.25
N TYR A 177 -1.60 3.80 13.37
CA TYR A 177 -1.98 2.38 13.38
C TYR A 177 -3.51 2.19 13.46
N GLN A 178 -4.26 3.27 13.68
CA GLN A 178 -5.69 3.21 14.02
C GLN A 178 -6.56 3.24 12.76
N ASN A 179 -6.87 2.07 12.21
CA ASN A 179 -7.88 1.93 11.14
C ASN A 179 -9.30 2.09 11.73
N ILE A 180 -9.79 3.33 11.78
CA ILE A 180 -11.05 3.68 12.46
C ILE A 180 -12.27 2.88 11.94
N PRO A 181 -12.49 2.70 10.62
CA PRO A 181 -13.57 1.84 10.12
C PRO A 181 -13.58 0.42 10.71
N ILE A 182 -12.40 -0.17 10.94
CA ILE A 182 -12.28 -1.52 11.52
C ILE A 182 -12.36 -1.46 13.05
N VAL A 183 -11.70 -0.50 13.70
CA VAL A 183 -11.74 -0.32 15.16
C VAL A 183 -13.18 -0.10 15.65
N GLN A 184 -14.03 0.55 14.86
CA GLN A 184 -15.44 0.77 15.18
C GLN A 184 -16.28 -0.52 15.29
N GLN A 185 -15.76 -1.65 14.79
CA GLN A 185 -16.39 -2.96 14.89
C GLN A 185 -16.06 -3.66 16.22
N LEU A 186 -15.04 -3.19 16.94
CA LEU A 186 -14.60 -3.72 18.23
C LEU A 186 -15.29 -2.99 19.40
N ASN A 187 -15.18 -3.51 20.62
CA ASN A 187 -15.59 -2.77 21.83
C ASN A 187 -14.57 -1.67 22.18
N TYR A 188 -14.56 -0.58 21.40
CA TYR A 188 -13.74 0.61 21.62
C TYR A 188 -14.47 1.66 22.46
N ASP A 189 -13.72 2.44 23.24
CA ASP A 189 -14.26 3.62 23.93
C ASP A 189 -14.26 4.81 22.97
N LYS A 190 -15.43 5.11 22.40
CA LYS A 190 -15.60 6.20 21.46
C LYS A 190 -15.18 7.56 22.01
N GLU A 191 -15.53 7.87 23.26
CA GLU A 191 -15.20 9.17 23.85
C GLU A 191 -13.69 9.28 24.12
N ALA A 192 -13.06 8.16 24.51
CA ALA A 192 -11.61 8.11 24.67
C ALA A 192 -10.89 8.31 23.33
N TYR A 193 -11.32 7.65 22.24
CA TYR A 193 -10.74 7.86 20.90
C TYR A 193 -10.94 9.30 20.40
N HIS A 194 -12.14 9.85 20.56
CA HIS A 194 -12.40 11.25 20.19
C HIS A 194 -11.48 12.20 20.98
N SER A 195 -11.36 12.01 22.29
CA SER A 195 -10.49 12.83 23.15
C SER A 195 -9.02 12.67 22.77
N LEU A 196 -8.59 11.44 22.48
CA LEU A 196 -7.22 11.12 22.05
C LEU A 196 -6.87 11.87 20.76
N PHE A 197 -7.66 11.74 19.70
CA PHE A 197 -7.38 12.42 18.43
C PHE A 197 -7.51 13.95 18.51
N ILE A 198 -8.44 14.49 19.32
CA ILE A 198 -8.51 15.93 19.57
C ILE A 198 -7.25 16.41 20.29
N SER A 199 -6.78 15.69 21.31
CA SER A 199 -5.57 16.06 22.05
C SER A 199 -4.29 15.88 21.24
N ALA A 200 -4.34 15.05 20.20
CA ALA A 200 -3.25 14.87 19.24
C ALA A 200 -3.13 16.02 18.24
N GLU A 201 -4.18 16.80 17.99
CA GLU A 201 -4.12 17.94 17.08
C GLU A 201 -3.02 18.91 17.52
N GLY A 202 -2.05 19.15 16.64
CA GLY A 202 -1.02 20.17 16.80
C GLY A 202 -1.18 21.28 15.76
N GLN A 203 -0.12 22.09 15.60
CA GLN A 203 -0.09 23.19 14.64
C GLN A 203 1.24 23.14 13.85
N PRO A 204 1.27 22.58 12.62
CA PRO A 204 0.19 21.87 11.92
C PRO A 204 0.18 20.35 12.17
N PHE A 205 1.27 19.77 12.66
CA PHE A 205 1.43 18.31 12.75
C PHE A 205 0.82 17.71 14.01
N PHE A 206 0.22 16.53 13.87
CA PHE A 206 -0.29 15.73 14.98
C PHE A 206 0.85 15.25 15.89
N SER A 207 0.53 15.06 17.16
CA SER A 207 1.33 14.21 18.05
C SER A 207 0.96 12.75 17.78
N GLU A 208 1.93 11.93 17.38
CA GLU A 208 1.66 10.64 16.73
C GLU A 208 1.57 9.47 17.71
N ILE A 209 2.27 9.55 18.85
CA ILE A 209 2.42 8.43 19.78
C ILE A 209 1.93 8.85 21.16
N TYR A 210 0.91 8.15 21.63
CA TYR A 210 0.37 8.31 22.97
C TYR A 210 0.75 7.11 23.84
N ASP A 211 1.33 7.37 25.01
CA ASP A 211 1.59 6.33 26.00
C ASP A 211 0.42 6.22 26.98
N VAL A 212 -0.27 5.08 26.98
CA VAL A 212 -1.48 4.84 27.80
C VAL A 212 -1.17 4.69 29.29
N THR A 213 0.08 4.42 29.66
CA THR A 213 0.50 4.27 31.06
C THR A 213 0.74 5.64 31.71
N THR A 214 1.35 6.55 30.97
CA THR A 214 1.67 7.90 31.43
C THR A 214 0.57 8.92 31.11
N GLY A 215 -0.28 8.62 30.13
CA GLY A 215 -1.31 9.54 29.66
C GLY A 215 -0.76 10.73 28.88
N MET A 216 0.39 10.58 28.24
CA MET A 216 1.10 11.66 27.55
C MET A 216 1.51 11.27 26.13
N PHE A 217 1.54 12.27 25.25
CA PHE A 217 2.17 12.13 23.94
C PHE A 217 3.69 12.20 24.03
N GLU A 218 4.36 11.40 23.22
CA GLU A 218 5.80 11.54 23.01
C GLU A 218 6.14 12.86 22.34
N LYS A 219 7.29 13.44 22.71
CA LYS A 219 7.83 14.64 22.07
C LYS A 219 8.80 14.23 20.97
N LYS A 220 8.47 14.56 19.73
CA LYS A 220 9.35 14.35 18.57
C LYS A 220 9.63 15.68 17.85
N GLU A 221 10.89 15.90 17.52
CA GLU A 221 11.35 17.06 16.74
C GLU A 221 11.07 16.90 15.23
N GLU A 222 11.02 15.64 14.76
CA GLU A 222 10.77 15.28 13.36
C GLU A 222 9.44 14.52 13.26
N VAL A 223 8.71 14.75 12.16
CA VAL A 223 7.49 14.04 11.81
C VAL A 223 7.68 13.25 10.52
N HIS A 224 7.05 12.10 10.44
CA HIS A 224 6.99 11.27 9.25
C HIS A 224 5.66 11.53 8.53
N LEU A 225 5.72 11.96 7.27
CA LEU A 225 4.51 12.41 6.59
C LEU A 225 3.55 11.25 6.26
N VAL A 226 4.06 10.01 6.13
CA VAL A 226 3.24 8.79 6.04
C VAL A 226 2.34 8.67 7.28
N ASP A 227 2.92 8.76 8.48
CA ASP A 227 2.16 8.69 9.73
C ASP A 227 1.14 9.83 9.83
N GLN A 228 1.56 11.06 9.51
CA GLN A 228 0.67 12.23 9.58
C GLN A 228 -0.54 12.11 8.64
N LEU A 229 -0.36 11.55 7.43
CA LEU A 229 -1.45 11.32 6.48
C LEU A 229 -2.41 10.21 6.96
N LEU A 230 -1.87 9.11 7.50
CA LEU A 230 -2.68 8.04 8.09
C LEU A 230 -3.49 8.56 9.30
N VAL A 231 -2.87 9.37 10.16
CA VAL A 231 -3.57 10.04 11.28
C VAL A 231 -4.66 10.98 10.75
N ALA A 232 -4.42 11.72 9.68
CA ALA A 232 -5.40 12.61 9.08
C ALA A 232 -6.60 11.85 8.47
N GLN A 233 -6.37 10.68 7.85
CA GLN A 233 -7.42 9.80 7.35
C GLN A 233 -8.25 9.20 8.50
N ALA A 234 -7.58 8.71 9.56
CA ALA A 234 -8.24 8.24 10.77
C ALA A 234 -9.08 9.34 11.44
N TYR A 235 -8.53 10.55 11.52
CA TYR A 235 -9.23 11.73 12.01
C TYR A 235 -10.51 11.99 11.21
N LEU A 236 -10.40 11.99 9.87
CA LEU A 236 -11.55 12.22 8.99
C LEU A 236 -12.64 11.15 9.19
N ALA A 237 -12.25 9.87 9.32
CA ALA A 237 -13.18 8.79 9.58
C ALA A 237 -13.91 8.95 10.93
N LEU A 238 -13.21 9.44 11.96
CA LEU A 238 -13.76 9.62 13.30
C LEU A 238 -14.71 10.83 13.42
N PHE A 239 -14.33 11.97 12.82
CA PHE A 239 -15.05 13.23 13.00
C PHE A 239 -15.90 13.68 11.81
N GLN A 240 -15.78 12.99 10.65
CA GLN A 240 -16.43 13.38 9.40
C GLN A 240 -16.12 14.82 8.98
N ARG A 241 -14.92 15.31 9.36
CA ARG A 241 -14.37 16.62 9.00
C ARG A 241 -12.85 16.54 8.89
N LYS A 242 -12.26 17.46 8.13
CA LYS A 242 -10.81 17.56 7.94
C LYS A 242 -10.13 18.13 9.20
N PRO A 243 -8.89 17.75 9.48
CA PRO A 243 -8.05 18.46 10.46
C PRO A 243 -7.53 19.77 9.85
N ASP A 244 -8.21 20.89 10.12
CA ASP A 244 -8.04 22.16 9.38
C ASP A 244 -6.57 22.64 9.27
N ALA A 245 -5.80 22.61 10.37
CA ALA A 245 -4.42 23.09 10.39
C ALA A 245 -3.48 22.22 9.55
N PHE A 246 -3.57 20.89 9.69
CA PHE A 246 -2.78 19.96 8.89
C PHE A 246 -3.20 20.01 7.42
N HIS A 247 -4.51 20.04 7.15
CA HIS A 247 -5.06 20.12 5.79
C HIS A 247 -4.55 21.37 5.04
N GLN A 248 -4.63 22.54 5.68
CA GLN A 248 -4.18 23.79 5.09
C GLN A 248 -2.65 23.75 4.82
N TRP A 249 -1.86 23.32 5.81
CA TRP A 249 -0.42 23.19 5.64
C TRP A 249 -0.05 22.23 4.50
N LEU A 250 -0.72 21.08 4.41
CA LEU A 250 -0.47 20.05 3.41
C LEU A 250 -0.69 20.57 1.98
N ILE A 251 -1.79 21.29 1.77
CA ILE A 251 -2.12 21.91 0.47
C ILE A 251 -1.12 23.02 0.15
N ASP A 252 -0.84 23.92 1.09
CA ASP A 252 0.06 25.05 0.87
C ASP A 252 1.48 24.59 0.56
N GLU A 253 1.97 23.57 1.27
CA GLU A 253 3.30 23.01 1.05
C GLU A 253 3.41 22.36 -0.33
N TYR A 254 2.45 21.51 -0.72
CA TYR A 254 2.46 20.90 -2.05
C TYR A 254 2.32 21.95 -3.16
N MET A 255 1.44 22.95 -3.00
CA MET A 255 1.26 24.00 -4.00
C MET A 255 2.47 24.92 -4.14
N THR A 256 3.25 25.09 -3.07
CA THR A 256 4.45 25.93 -3.06
C THR A 256 5.67 25.18 -3.62
N GLN A 257 5.90 23.94 -3.17
CA GLN A 257 7.09 23.16 -3.52
C GLN A 257 6.90 22.29 -4.77
N GLY A 258 5.66 21.97 -5.13
CA GLY A 258 5.31 21.03 -6.19
C GLY A 258 5.52 19.55 -5.83
N GLU A 259 5.97 19.25 -4.61
CA GLU A 259 6.12 17.91 -4.05
C GLU A 259 6.10 17.97 -2.53
N LEU A 260 5.83 16.83 -1.87
CA LEU A 260 6.03 16.69 -0.43
C LEU A 260 7.22 15.77 -0.15
N LYS A 261 8.05 16.16 0.82
CA LYS A 261 9.14 15.33 1.35
C LYS A 261 8.63 14.33 2.36
N GLY A 262 9.41 13.27 2.61
CA GLY A 262 9.00 12.21 3.53
C GLY A 262 8.96 12.62 5.00
N ARG A 263 9.75 13.63 5.39
CA ARG A 263 9.94 14.04 6.78
C ARG A 263 10.14 15.54 6.91
N TYR A 264 9.63 16.08 8.02
CA TYR A 264 9.69 17.51 8.32
C TYR A 264 10.08 17.73 9.77
N ASN A 265 10.79 18.81 10.03
CA ASN A 265 11.00 19.30 11.38
C ASN A 265 9.72 19.98 11.87
N ARG A 266 9.25 19.58 13.06
CA ARG A 266 7.97 20.00 13.62
C ARG A 266 7.89 21.51 13.89
N GLU A 267 9.00 22.13 14.29
CA GLU A 267 9.02 23.55 14.68
C GLU A 267 9.23 24.47 13.49
N THR A 268 10.17 24.13 12.61
CA THR A 268 10.56 24.97 11.46
C THR A 268 9.73 24.70 10.21
N LEU A 269 8.99 23.59 10.19
CA LEU A 269 8.22 23.08 9.05
C LEU A 269 9.08 22.81 7.80
N GLN A 270 10.41 22.79 7.95
CA GLN A 270 11.31 22.52 6.85
C GLN A 270 11.51 21.01 6.67
N PRO A 271 11.67 20.54 5.42
CA PRO A 271 11.99 19.15 5.19
C PRO A 271 13.34 18.80 5.81
N THR A 272 13.43 17.60 6.40
CA THR A 272 14.68 17.07 6.98
C THR A 272 15.33 16.03 6.06
N VAL A 273 14.67 15.71 4.94
CA VAL A 273 15.15 14.77 3.92
C VAL A 273 14.94 15.37 2.53
N GLU A 274 15.84 15.01 1.60
CA GLU A 274 15.78 15.49 0.22
C GLU A 274 14.86 14.65 -0.68
N PHE A 275 14.55 13.41 -0.26
CA PHE A 275 13.78 12.48 -1.07
C PHE A 275 12.26 12.68 -0.93
N SER A 276 11.56 12.60 -2.05
CA SER A 276 10.11 12.39 -2.09
C SER A 276 9.80 10.93 -1.81
N SER A 277 8.77 10.63 -1.01
CA SER A 277 8.28 9.26 -0.81
C SER A 277 7.12 8.97 -1.76
N LEU A 278 7.15 7.79 -2.37
CA LEU A 278 6.06 7.36 -3.24
C LEU A 278 4.81 6.99 -2.42
N ALA A 279 4.98 6.44 -1.21
CA ALA A 279 3.90 6.24 -0.25
C ALA A 279 3.23 7.58 0.13
N VAL A 280 4.01 8.63 0.40
CA VAL A 280 3.47 9.96 0.72
C VAL A 280 2.54 10.47 -0.39
N ASN A 281 2.94 10.34 -1.66
CA ASN A 281 2.09 10.77 -2.76
C ASN A 281 0.82 9.91 -2.90
N GLY A 282 0.92 8.59 -2.71
CA GLY A 282 -0.25 7.70 -2.74
C GLY A 282 -1.26 8.03 -1.63
N LEU A 283 -0.79 8.15 -0.38
CA LEU A 283 -1.63 8.53 0.76
C LEU A 283 -2.18 9.95 0.63
N LEU A 284 -1.41 10.89 0.07
CA LEU A 284 -1.90 12.22 -0.26
C LEU A 284 -3.05 12.13 -1.27
N LEU A 285 -2.90 11.36 -2.34
CA LEU A 285 -3.95 11.20 -3.35
C LEU A 285 -5.24 10.64 -2.72
N GLU A 286 -5.14 9.60 -1.91
CA GLU A 286 -6.29 9.04 -1.19
C GLU A 286 -6.93 10.06 -0.26
N TYR A 287 -6.14 10.79 0.53
CA TYR A 287 -6.63 11.84 1.41
C TYR A 287 -7.35 12.96 0.65
N LEU A 288 -6.83 13.40 -0.50
CA LEU A 288 -7.45 14.43 -1.34
C LEU A 288 -8.77 13.95 -1.94
N LEU A 289 -8.86 12.67 -2.33
CA LEU A 289 -10.11 12.06 -2.78
C LEU A 289 -11.15 12.04 -1.66
N LEU A 290 -10.77 11.62 -0.45
CA LEU A 290 -11.65 11.61 0.72
C LEU A 290 -12.12 13.02 1.12
N THR A 291 -11.33 14.05 0.81
CA THR A 291 -11.61 15.44 1.20
C THR A 291 -12.19 16.30 0.07
N GLY A 292 -12.39 15.74 -1.13
CA GLY A 292 -13.01 16.41 -2.27
C GLY A 292 -12.13 17.45 -2.97
N GLU A 293 -10.81 17.32 -2.89
CA GLU A 293 -9.84 18.25 -3.51
C GLU A 293 -9.50 17.84 -4.95
N ASP A 294 -10.51 17.88 -5.84
CA ASP A 294 -10.47 17.28 -7.18
C ASP A 294 -9.33 17.79 -8.10
N ASP A 295 -9.02 19.08 -8.06
CA ASP A 295 -7.97 19.64 -8.91
C ASP A 295 -6.58 19.21 -8.44
N LEU A 296 -6.38 19.17 -7.13
CA LEU A 296 -5.12 18.77 -6.53
C LEU A 296 -4.90 17.26 -6.67
N SER A 297 -5.94 16.44 -6.48
CA SER A 297 -5.88 14.99 -6.68
C SER A 297 -5.46 14.63 -8.12
N ARG A 298 -5.97 15.36 -9.13
CA ARG A 298 -5.52 15.22 -10.53
C ARG A 298 -4.04 15.53 -10.74
N ASN A 299 -3.48 16.48 -10.00
CA ASN A 299 -2.06 16.81 -10.10
C ASN A 299 -1.20 15.73 -9.44
N VAL A 300 -1.55 15.33 -8.21
CA VAL A 300 -0.86 14.26 -7.49
C VAL A 300 -0.90 12.95 -8.26
N TYR A 301 -2.05 12.58 -8.87
CA TYR A 301 -2.16 11.41 -9.74
C TYR A 301 -1.14 11.43 -10.89
N LYS A 302 -0.97 12.59 -11.56
CA LYS A 302 0.00 12.72 -12.66
C LYS A 302 1.43 12.58 -12.17
N ASP A 303 1.74 13.07 -10.97
CA ASP A 303 3.06 12.94 -10.37
C ASP A 303 3.37 11.50 -10.01
N ILE A 304 2.41 10.76 -9.44
CA ILE A 304 2.55 9.33 -9.20
C ILE A 304 2.76 8.58 -10.52
N ASP A 305 1.95 8.82 -11.55
CA ASP A 305 2.11 8.14 -12.85
C ASP A 305 3.47 8.46 -13.51
N SER A 306 3.94 9.71 -13.38
CA SER A 306 5.27 10.12 -13.83
C SER A 306 6.39 9.44 -13.04
N HIS A 307 6.26 9.33 -11.72
CA HIS A 307 7.23 8.66 -10.85
C HIS A 307 7.30 7.16 -11.16
N LEU A 308 6.18 6.45 -11.23
CA LEU A 308 6.13 5.02 -11.56
C LEU A 308 6.79 4.72 -12.92
N LYS A 309 6.56 5.56 -13.95
CA LYS A 309 7.24 5.45 -15.25
C LYS A 309 8.77 5.63 -15.17
N LYS A 310 9.26 6.42 -14.21
CA LYS A 310 10.71 6.56 -13.96
C LYS A 310 11.26 5.31 -13.27
N LEU A 311 10.50 4.72 -12.35
CA LEU A 311 10.90 3.50 -11.64
C LEU A 311 10.98 2.29 -12.57
N GLU A 312 10.02 2.14 -13.48
CA GLU A 312 10.04 1.13 -14.53
C GLU A 312 11.36 1.14 -15.33
N ARG A 313 11.83 2.33 -15.73
CA ARG A 313 13.09 2.49 -16.48
C ARG A 313 14.33 2.17 -15.65
N LYS A 314 14.22 2.19 -14.32
CA LYS A 314 15.29 1.91 -13.36
C LYS A 314 15.18 0.50 -12.76
N GLY A 315 14.25 -0.33 -13.23
CA GLY A 315 14.05 -1.68 -12.70
C GLY A 315 13.67 -1.72 -11.22
N TYR A 316 13.00 -0.67 -10.72
CA TYR A 316 12.51 -0.58 -9.33
C TYR A 316 13.59 -0.68 -8.23
N GLU A 317 14.87 -0.49 -8.57
CA GLU A 317 15.98 -0.52 -7.60
C GLU A 317 15.73 0.44 -6.42
N ASN A 318 15.94 -0.05 -5.19
CA ASN A 318 15.75 0.69 -3.93
C ASN A 318 14.33 1.23 -3.70
N VAL A 319 13.32 0.66 -4.34
CA VAL A 319 11.91 1.00 -4.09
C VAL A 319 11.33 0.03 -3.09
N HIS A 320 10.94 0.52 -1.91
CA HIS A 320 10.24 -0.29 -0.93
C HIS A 320 8.88 -0.75 -1.49
N ILE A 321 8.49 -1.99 -1.25
CA ILE A 321 7.26 -2.56 -1.80
C ILE A 321 6.01 -1.82 -1.30
N PHE A 322 5.99 -1.42 -0.01
CA PHE A 322 4.90 -0.63 0.55
C PHE A 322 4.68 0.66 -0.22
N ASP A 323 5.75 1.42 -0.48
CA ASP A 323 5.74 2.65 -1.28
C ASP A 323 5.16 2.41 -2.67
N TYR A 324 5.55 1.32 -3.32
CA TYR A 324 5.05 0.94 -4.63
C TYR A 324 3.55 0.59 -4.60
N LEU A 325 3.15 -0.30 -3.69
CA LEU A 325 1.78 -0.82 -3.59
C LEU A 325 0.77 0.28 -3.23
N ILE A 326 1.10 1.16 -2.29
CA ILE A 326 0.28 2.32 -1.91
C ILE A 326 0.05 3.23 -3.12
N ALA A 327 1.10 3.53 -3.89
CA ALA A 327 0.97 4.39 -5.05
C ALA A 327 0.16 3.78 -6.19
N VAL A 328 0.33 2.48 -6.49
CA VAL A 328 -0.49 1.84 -7.54
C VAL A 328 -1.94 1.71 -7.08
N GLN A 329 -2.19 1.40 -5.81
CA GLN A 329 -3.54 1.35 -5.24
C GLN A 329 -4.25 2.71 -5.32
N ALA A 330 -3.59 3.78 -4.88
CA ALA A 330 -4.17 5.13 -4.93
C ALA A 330 -4.55 5.54 -6.37
N LYS A 331 -3.78 5.10 -7.38
CA LYS A 331 -4.13 5.30 -8.78
C LYS A 331 -5.37 4.52 -9.21
N GLU A 332 -5.52 3.27 -8.81
CA GLU A 332 -6.70 2.46 -9.13
C GLU A 332 -7.96 3.05 -8.47
N ILE A 333 -7.85 3.52 -7.22
CA ILE A 333 -8.93 4.23 -6.52
C ILE A 333 -9.30 5.51 -7.29
N PHE A 334 -8.32 6.31 -7.69
CA PHE A 334 -8.55 7.53 -8.48
C PHE A 334 -9.26 7.24 -9.81
N LEU A 335 -8.92 6.15 -10.50
CA LEU A 335 -9.50 5.79 -11.79
C LEU A 335 -10.91 5.17 -11.67
N SER A 336 -11.27 4.70 -10.47
CA SER A 336 -12.57 4.07 -10.18
C SER A 336 -13.62 5.07 -9.69
N ASN A 337 -13.21 6.27 -9.28
CA ASN A 337 -14.07 7.41 -8.95
C ASN A 337 -14.29 8.29 -10.20
#